data_AF-A0A836JRJ4-F1
#
_entry.id   AF-A0A836JRJ4-F1
#
_cell.length_a   1.000
_cell.length_b   1.000
_cell.length_c   1.000
_cell.angle_alpha   90.00
_cell.angle_beta   90.00
_cell.angle_gamma   90.00
#
_symmetry.space_group_name_H-M   'P 1'
#
loop_
_entity.id
_entity.type
_entity.pdbx_description
1 polymer ?
#
loop_
_entity_poly.entity_id
_entity_poly.type
_entity_poly.pdbx_seq_one_letter_code
_entity_poly.pdbx_strand_id
1 'polypeptide(L)'
;MEKNEFRAVIKHLHMKVLTPKEIKAELDNVHSTSAPAFATVYNWVNEFKRGRTSTCDASRSGRPIEAATPEIIDKIHDIVLTDRRVKVRELVEATGISHGTVISILHEQLSMKKLSARWMPRLLTMDHKQMNINGDYYAALLNYFNNILKKKDYFLFPNLKKWFGEKRFTTREQLIAETEAYFEELDKSYYSDGLKKLENRWIKCIELKGDYVEK
;
A
#
# COMPACT_ATOMS: atom_id res chain seq x y z
N MET A 1 30.34 14.52 -16.80
CA MET A 1 30.73 13.62 -15.72
C MET A 1 29.96 14.01 -14.47
N GLU A 2 29.23 13.07 -13.87
CA GLU A 2 28.48 13.31 -12.64
C GLU A 2 29.41 13.44 -11.43
N LYS A 3 28.92 14.05 -10.34
CA LYS A 3 29.72 14.25 -9.11
C LYS A 3 30.27 12.94 -8.55
N ASN A 4 29.55 11.83 -8.70
CA ASN A 4 29.96 10.52 -8.21
C ASN A 4 31.12 9.93 -9.04
N GLU A 5 31.10 10.16 -10.36
CA GLU A 5 32.14 9.70 -11.28
C GLU A 5 33.48 10.39 -11.01
N PHE A 6 33.48 11.70 -10.77
CA PHE A 6 34.69 12.43 -10.36
C PHE A 6 35.30 11.85 -9.08
N ARG A 7 34.47 11.45 -8.11
CA ARG A 7 34.95 10.86 -6.85
C ARG A 7 35.55 9.47 -7.07
N ALA A 8 34.99 8.68 -7.99
CA ALA A 8 35.57 7.39 -8.37
C ALA A 8 36.94 7.56 -9.03
N VAL A 9 37.10 8.56 -9.91
CA VAL A 9 38.40 8.88 -10.52
C VAL A 9 39.40 9.34 -9.46
N ILE A 10 39.02 10.23 -8.55
CA ILE A 10 39.88 10.68 -7.44
C ILE A 10 40.31 9.49 -6.57
N LYS A 11 39.39 8.55 -6.28
CA LYS A 11 39.70 7.34 -5.51
C LYS A 11 40.74 6.48 -6.22
N HIS A 12 40.58 6.26 -7.53
CA HIS A 12 41.53 5.49 -8.34
C HIS A 12 42.92 6.14 -8.38
N LEU A 13 42.98 7.45 -8.61
CA LEU A 13 44.25 8.18 -8.65
C LEU A 13 44.93 8.24 -7.28
N HIS A 14 44.15 8.30 -6.19
CA HIS A 14 44.68 8.17 -4.84
C HIS A 14 45.29 6.78 -4.59
N MET A 15 44.67 5.70 -5.07
CA MET A 15 45.22 4.33 -4.99
C MET A 15 46.53 4.19 -5.77
N LYS A 16 46.73 4.98 -6.83
CA LYS A 16 48.01 5.11 -7.54
C LYS A 16 49.07 5.95 -6.80
N VAL A 17 48.80 6.36 -5.56
CA VAL A 17 49.70 7.12 -4.69
C VAL A 17 50.03 8.52 -5.24
N LEU A 18 49.13 9.10 -6.03
CA LEU A 18 49.27 10.48 -6.52
C LEU A 18 48.92 11.50 -5.43
N THR A 19 49.60 12.64 -5.45
CA THR A 19 49.31 13.75 -4.55
C THR A 19 48.06 14.52 -5.01
N PRO A 20 47.32 15.20 -4.10
CA PRO A 20 46.13 15.96 -4.49
C PRO A 20 46.37 17.02 -5.58
N LYS A 21 47.60 17.56 -5.67
CA LYS A 21 47.98 18.54 -6.69
C LYS A 21 48.10 17.91 -8.08
N GLU A 22 48.72 16.74 -8.15
CA GLU A 22 48.83 15.96 -9.40
C GLU A 22 47.45 15.49 -9.87
N ILE A 23 46.61 15.01 -8.95
CA ILE A 23 45.22 14.61 -9.24
C ILE A 23 44.44 15.79 -9.82
N LYS A 24 44.58 16.99 -9.25
CA LYS A 24 43.90 18.18 -9.76
C LYS A 24 44.39 18.57 -11.16
N ALA A 25 45.70 18.52 -11.40
CA ALA A 25 46.26 18.82 -12.71
C ALA A 25 45.79 17.81 -13.78
N GLU A 26 45.69 16.53 -13.44
CA GLU A 26 45.18 15.48 -14.34
C GLU A 26 43.69 15.69 -14.64
N LEU A 27 42.89 16.01 -13.63
CA LEU A 27 41.47 16.34 -13.82
C LEU A 27 41.27 17.61 -14.65
N ASP A 28 42.11 18.63 -14.47
CA ASP A 28 42.06 19.87 -15.25
C ASP A 28 42.49 19.65 -16.72
N ASN A 29 43.46 18.78 -16.97
CA ASN A 29 43.87 18.44 -18.33
C ASN A 29 42.75 17.73 -19.11
N VAL A 30 42.05 16.80 -18.47
CA VAL A 30 41.01 15.99 -19.14
C VAL A 30 39.66 16.73 -19.18
N HIS A 31 39.29 17.47 -18.13
CA HIS A 31 37.93 18.01 -17.95
C HIS A 31 37.83 19.52 -17.87
N SER A 32 38.95 20.27 -17.88
CA SER A 32 39.04 21.74 -17.92
C SER A 32 37.95 22.46 -17.12
N THR A 33 36.90 22.94 -17.79
CA THR A 33 35.79 23.70 -17.20
C THR A 33 34.85 22.90 -16.28
N SER A 34 34.80 21.58 -16.42
CA SER A 34 33.95 20.69 -15.62
C SER A 34 34.67 20.08 -14.41
N ALA A 35 35.97 20.34 -14.26
CA ALA A 35 36.77 19.73 -13.21
C ALA A 35 36.38 20.26 -11.81
N PRO A 36 36.35 19.39 -10.78
CA PRO A 36 36.06 19.81 -9.42
C PRO A 36 37.14 20.76 -8.89
N ALA A 37 36.73 21.69 -8.01
CA ALA A 37 37.65 22.59 -7.34
C ALA A 37 38.71 21.81 -6.53
N PHE A 38 39.91 22.38 -6.39
CA PHE A 38 41.00 21.75 -5.63
C PHE A 38 40.60 21.37 -4.20
N ALA A 39 39.80 22.22 -3.52
CA ALA A 39 39.29 21.93 -2.18
C ALA A 39 38.45 20.63 -2.14
N THR A 40 37.64 20.38 -3.17
CA THR A 40 36.84 19.15 -3.30
C THR A 40 37.76 17.93 -3.45
N VAL A 41 38.78 18.01 -4.32
CA VAL A 41 39.77 16.95 -4.52
C VAL A 41 40.51 16.65 -3.21
N TYR A 42 41.01 17.69 -2.54
CA TYR A 42 41.72 17.59 -1.28
C TYR A 42 40.88 16.93 -0.18
N ASN A 43 39.62 17.35 -0.02
CA ASN A 43 38.71 16.79 0.97
C ASN A 43 38.39 15.31 0.69
N TRP A 44 38.16 14.93 -0.57
CA TRP A 44 37.91 13.53 -0.94
C TRP A 44 39.14 12.64 -0.73
N VAL A 45 40.34 13.11 -1.08
CA VAL A 45 41.58 12.38 -0.78
C VAL A 45 41.75 12.18 0.73
N ASN A 46 41.43 13.18 1.56
CA ASN A 46 41.47 13.03 3.00
C ASN A 46 40.41 12.06 3.54
N GLU A 47 39.20 12.04 2.98
CA GLU A 47 38.18 11.05 3.33
C GLU A 47 38.61 9.62 2.96
N PHE A 48 39.29 9.43 1.81
CA PHE A 48 39.86 8.14 1.44
C PHE A 48 41.01 7.72 2.35
N LYS A 49 41.88 8.66 2.76
CA LYS A 49 42.90 8.42 3.79
C LYS A 49 42.31 8.02 5.14
N ARG A 50 41.11 8.51 5.47
CA ARG A 50 40.34 8.13 6.67
C ARG A 50 39.62 6.78 6.53
N GLY A 51 39.81 6.07 5.41
CA GLY A 51 39.26 4.72 5.20
C GLY A 51 37.86 4.69 4.60
N ARG A 52 37.29 5.82 4.17
CA ARG A 52 36.00 5.81 3.45
C ARG A 52 36.17 5.12 2.10
N THR A 53 35.30 4.17 1.76
CA THR A 53 35.33 3.48 0.45
C THR A 53 34.20 3.87 -0.49
N SER A 54 33.11 4.44 0.04
CA SER A 54 31.96 4.89 -0.74
C SER A 54 32.22 6.24 -1.42
N THR A 55 31.78 6.37 -2.67
CA THR A 55 31.82 7.62 -3.45
C THR A 55 30.48 8.38 -3.41
N CYS A 56 29.43 7.76 -2.87
CA CYS A 56 28.11 8.36 -2.74
C CYS A 56 28.08 9.43 -1.63
N ASP A 57 27.15 10.38 -1.73
CA ASP A 57 26.85 11.30 -0.63
C ASP A 57 26.32 10.50 0.57
N ALA A 58 26.79 10.83 1.77
CA ALA A 58 26.17 10.33 2.99
C ALA A 58 24.76 10.93 3.14
N SER A 59 23.89 10.24 3.86
CA SER A 59 22.58 10.76 4.26
C SER A 59 22.77 12.14 4.92
N ARG A 60 22.12 13.15 4.35
CA ARG A 60 22.17 14.51 4.90
C ARG A 60 21.21 14.60 6.06
N SER A 61 21.63 15.21 7.17
CA SER A 61 20.71 15.62 8.21
C SER A 61 19.78 16.69 7.64
N GLY A 62 18.49 16.37 7.54
CA GLY A 62 17.44 17.34 7.21
C GLY A 62 17.13 18.23 8.41
N ARG A 63 16.22 19.18 8.22
CA ARG A 63 15.64 19.93 9.35
C ARG A 63 14.91 18.94 10.28
N PRO A 64 15.23 18.88 11.58
CA PRO A 64 14.47 18.04 12.50
C PRO A 64 13.01 18.49 12.53
N ILE A 65 12.09 17.52 12.50
CA ILE A 65 10.66 17.78 12.72
C ILE A 65 10.49 17.99 14.22
N GLU A 66 10.79 19.20 14.70
CA GLU A 66 10.71 19.57 16.12
C GLU A 66 9.32 19.38 16.73
N ALA A 67 8.27 19.31 15.91
CA ALA A 67 6.88 19.16 16.36
C ALA A 67 6.44 17.70 16.62
N ALA A 68 7.24 16.69 16.27
CA ALA A 68 6.88 15.27 16.42
C ALA A 68 7.59 14.65 17.62
N THR A 69 7.24 15.11 18.83
CA THR A 69 7.72 14.44 20.04
C THR A 69 7.05 13.07 20.18
N PRO A 70 7.71 12.07 20.79
CA PRO A 70 7.14 10.72 20.96
C PRO A 70 5.75 10.73 21.60
N GLU A 71 5.53 11.63 22.57
CA GLU A 71 4.26 11.76 23.29
C GLU A 71 3.12 12.21 22.37
N ILE A 72 3.41 13.07 21.37
CA ILE A 72 2.39 13.51 20.43
C ILE A 72 2.10 12.44 19.38
N ILE A 73 3.11 11.67 18.99
CA ILE A 73 2.94 10.52 18.09
C ILE A 73 2.02 9.49 18.74
N ASP A 74 2.28 9.15 20.00
CA ASP A 74 1.46 8.21 20.77
C ASP A 74 0.03 8.75 20.95
N LYS A 75 -0.12 10.04 21.25
CA LYS A 75 -1.46 10.67 21.33
C LYS A 75 -2.23 10.58 20.02
N ILE A 76 -1.58 10.84 18.88
CA ILE A 76 -2.21 10.70 17.55
C ILE A 76 -2.60 9.24 17.30
N HIS A 77 -1.72 8.31 17.66
CA HIS A 77 -1.96 6.88 17.52
C HIS A 77 -3.18 6.42 18.33
N ASP A 78 -3.29 6.84 19.59
CA ASP A 78 -4.40 6.49 20.48
C ASP A 78 -5.74 7.05 19.98
N ILE A 79 -5.77 8.28 19.47
CA ILE A 79 -6.99 8.88 18.89
C ILE A 79 -7.46 8.06 17.68
N VAL A 80 -6.53 7.67 16.79
CA VAL A 80 -6.86 6.89 15.59
C VAL A 80 -7.31 5.47 15.93
N LEU A 81 -6.73 4.85 16.97
CA LEU A 81 -7.18 3.54 17.42
C LEU A 81 -8.56 3.57 18.07
N THR A 82 -8.87 4.65 18.79
CA THR A 82 -10.20 4.87 19.41
C THR A 82 -11.27 5.09 18.35
N ASP A 83 -11.03 5.99 17.39
CA ASP A 83 -11.90 6.20 16.24
C ASP A 83 -11.11 6.18 14.92
N ARG A 84 -11.24 5.05 14.21
CA ARG A 84 -10.59 4.85 12.90
C ARG A 84 -11.18 5.72 11.78
N ARG A 85 -12.24 6.49 12.03
CA ARG A 85 -12.88 7.40 11.06
C ARG A 85 -12.55 8.87 11.30
N VAL A 86 -11.67 9.17 12.27
CA VAL A 86 -11.24 10.53 12.59
C VAL A 86 -10.65 11.25 11.37
N LYS A 87 -10.96 12.54 11.23
CA LYS A 87 -10.40 13.37 10.16
C LYS A 87 -9.06 13.98 10.58
N VAL A 88 -8.17 14.19 9.62
CA VAL A 88 -6.90 14.88 9.86
C VAL A 88 -7.11 16.27 10.49
N ARG A 89 -8.19 16.97 10.14
CA ARG A 89 -8.53 18.27 10.77
C ARG A 89 -8.81 18.13 12.28
N GLU A 90 -9.56 17.10 12.68
CA GLU A 90 -9.88 16.85 14.08
C GLU A 90 -8.61 16.48 14.87
N LEU A 91 -7.67 15.75 14.24
CA LEU A 91 -6.35 15.47 14.82
C LEU A 91 -5.51 16.75 14.98
N VAL A 92 -5.54 17.65 13.99
CA VAL A 92 -4.87 18.96 14.08
C VAL A 92 -5.44 19.79 15.25
N GLU A 93 -6.76 19.84 15.38
CA GLU A 93 -7.43 20.56 16.48
C GLU A 93 -7.10 19.95 17.85
N ALA A 94 -7.02 18.61 17.95
CA ALA A 94 -6.72 17.91 19.19
C ALA A 94 -5.24 17.96 19.63
N THR A 95 -4.32 18.16 18.68
CA THR A 95 -2.86 18.12 18.94
C THR A 95 -2.18 19.48 18.79
N GLY A 96 -2.81 20.45 18.13
CA GLY A 96 -2.20 21.75 17.82
C GLY A 96 -1.08 21.69 16.76
N ILE A 97 -0.90 20.54 16.11
CA ILE A 97 0.15 20.32 15.09
C ILE A 97 -0.35 20.77 13.71
N SER A 98 0.58 21.21 12.86
CA SER A 98 0.27 21.53 11.47
C SER A 98 -0.28 20.32 10.69
N HIS A 99 -1.22 20.56 9.77
CA HIS A 99 -1.83 19.52 8.95
C HIS A 99 -0.82 18.65 8.20
N GLY A 100 0.26 19.24 7.67
CA GLY A 100 1.30 18.51 6.95
C GLY A 100 2.07 17.55 7.87
N THR A 101 2.40 17.99 9.08
CA THR A 101 3.11 17.16 10.05
C THR A 101 2.25 15.98 10.51
N VAL A 102 0.94 16.17 10.76
CA VAL A 102 0.04 15.05 11.10
C VAL A 102 0.03 13.99 9.99
N ILE A 103 0.00 14.41 8.73
CA ILE A 103 0.07 13.49 7.58
C ILE A 103 1.41 12.73 7.55
N SER A 104 2.54 13.41 7.75
CA SER A 104 3.85 12.75 7.82
C SER A 104 3.94 11.79 9.01
N ILE A 105 3.42 12.14 10.18
CA ILE A 105 3.38 11.23 11.34
C ILE A 105 2.57 9.97 11.00
N LEU A 106 1.36 10.13 10.43
CA LEU A 106 0.50 9.01 10.07
C LEU A 106 1.16 8.09 9.03
N HIS A 107 1.81 8.64 8.00
CA HIS A 107 2.37 7.84 6.90
C HIS A 107 3.80 7.35 7.13
N GLU A 108 4.69 8.19 7.65
CA GLU A 108 6.12 7.90 7.77
C GLU A 108 6.45 7.23 9.10
N GLN A 109 5.85 7.67 10.21
CA GLN A 109 6.15 7.14 11.54
C GLN A 109 5.23 5.99 11.93
N LEU A 110 3.91 6.15 11.75
CA LEU A 110 2.91 5.12 12.10
C LEU A 110 2.62 4.15 10.95
N SER A 111 3.13 4.41 9.73
CA SER A 111 2.93 3.58 8.54
C SER A 111 1.44 3.29 8.21
N MET A 112 0.55 4.20 8.60
CA MET A 112 -0.90 4.08 8.38
C MET A 112 -1.29 4.53 6.98
N LYS A 113 -2.35 3.92 6.45
CA LYS A 113 -2.94 4.26 5.15
C LYS A 113 -4.43 4.52 5.29
N LYS A 114 -4.91 5.55 4.59
CA LYS A 114 -6.35 5.82 4.49
C LYS A 114 -7.00 4.73 3.64
N LEU A 115 -7.93 4.00 4.24
CA LEU A 115 -8.79 3.04 3.54
C LEU A 115 -10.21 3.59 3.45
N SER A 116 -10.91 3.30 2.36
CA SER A 116 -12.35 3.57 2.28
C SER A 116 -13.12 2.48 3.01
N ALA A 117 -14.10 2.88 3.83
CA ALA A 117 -15.01 1.93 4.44
C ALA A 117 -15.79 1.17 3.35
N ARG A 118 -15.98 -0.13 3.56
CA ARG A 118 -16.76 -0.97 2.64
C ARG A 118 -18.25 -0.76 2.89
N TRP A 119 -19.03 -0.70 1.82
CA TRP A 119 -20.48 -0.60 1.90
C TRP A 119 -21.05 -1.91 2.48
N MET A 120 -21.90 -1.79 3.49
CA MET A 120 -22.58 -2.92 4.13
C MET A 120 -24.07 -2.88 3.75
N PRO A 121 -24.66 -4.00 3.26
CA PRO A 121 -26.02 -3.99 2.72
C PRO A 121 -27.10 -3.47 3.67
N ARG A 122 -26.98 -3.78 4.96
CA ARG A 122 -27.88 -3.30 6.02
C ARG A 122 -27.20 -3.41 7.39
N LEU A 123 -27.76 -2.76 8.40
CA LEU A 123 -27.37 -2.99 9.79
C LEU A 123 -28.06 -4.25 10.31
N LEU A 124 -27.31 -5.17 10.92
CA LEU A 124 -27.86 -6.41 11.48
C LEU A 124 -28.34 -6.17 12.91
N THR A 125 -29.55 -6.65 13.21
CA THR A 125 -30.05 -6.75 14.59
C THR A 125 -29.52 -8.02 15.24
N MET A 126 -29.61 -8.13 16.57
CA MET A 126 -29.18 -9.32 17.30
C MET A 126 -29.90 -10.59 16.81
N ASP A 127 -31.20 -10.50 16.53
CA ASP A 127 -31.98 -11.63 15.97
C ASP A 127 -31.43 -12.07 14.61
N HIS A 128 -31.08 -11.12 13.75
CA HIS A 128 -30.47 -11.44 12.46
C HIS A 128 -29.12 -12.14 12.62
N LYS A 129 -28.31 -11.74 13.61
CA LYS A 129 -27.03 -12.39 13.92
C LYS A 129 -27.23 -13.79 14.48
N GLN A 130 -28.18 -13.96 15.41
CA GLN A 130 -28.53 -15.26 15.99
C GLN A 130 -29.04 -16.24 14.93
N MET A 131 -29.88 -15.76 14.00
CA MET A 131 -30.35 -16.53 12.84
C MET A 131 -29.21 -16.94 11.90
N ASN A 132 -28.14 -16.13 11.79
CA ASN A 132 -26.97 -16.48 10.99
C ASN A 132 -26.10 -17.57 11.65
N ILE A 133 -26.10 -17.66 12.98
CA ILE A 133 -25.31 -18.64 13.74
C ILE A 133 -26.07 -19.97 13.89
N ASN A 134 -27.35 -19.91 14.25
CA ASN A 134 -28.06 -21.08 14.80
C ASN A 134 -28.36 -22.19 13.81
N GLY A 135 -28.21 -22.01 12.48
CA GLY A 135 -28.25 -23.09 11.47
C GLY A 135 -29.55 -23.91 11.31
N ASP A 136 -30.39 -24.02 12.35
CA ASP A 136 -31.28 -25.15 12.55
C ASP A 136 -32.73 -24.88 12.11
N TYR A 137 -33.13 -23.62 11.95
CA TYR A 137 -34.48 -23.25 11.48
C TYR A 137 -34.60 -23.10 9.95
N TYR A 138 -33.48 -23.14 9.21
CA TYR A 138 -33.42 -22.87 7.76
C TYR A 138 -32.98 -24.08 6.91
N ALA A 139 -32.63 -25.21 7.54
CA ALA A 139 -32.13 -26.39 6.86
C ALA A 139 -33.13 -27.03 5.88
N ALA A 140 -34.45 -26.94 6.16
CA ALA A 140 -35.48 -27.64 5.39
C ALA A 140 -36.13 -26.79 4.27
N LEU A 141 -36.36 -25.48 4.47
CA LEU A 141 -37.16 -24.66 3.53
C LEU A 141 -36.34 -23.61 2.76
N LEU A 142 -35.14 -23.26 3.23
CA LEU A 142 -34.32 -22.17 2.66
C LEU A 142 -33.09 -22.69 1.89
N ASN A 143 -32.80 -23.98 2.00
CA ASN A 143 -31.57 -24.61 1.51
C ASN A 143 -31.52 -24.77 -0.03
N TYR A 144 -32.67 -24.81 -0.71
CA TYR A 144 -32.70 -24.91 -2.18
C TYR A 144 -32.63 -23.54 -2.88
N PHE A 145 -33.43 -22.55 -2.47
CA PHE A 145 -33.56 -21.27 -3.21
C PHE A 145 -32.61 -20.16 -2.73
N ASN A 146 -32.45 -19.97 -1.42
CA ASN A 146 -31.67 -18.86 -0.88
C ASN A 146 -30.17 -19.13 -0.86
N ASN A 147 -29.78 -20.41 -0.81
CA ASN A 147 -28.39 -20.80 -1.00
C ASN A 147 -27.93 -20.50 -2.43
N ILE A 148 -28.79 -20.71 -3.43
CA ILE A 148 -28.51 -20.35 -4.84
C ILE A 148 -28.41 -18.83 -5.01
N LEU A 149 -29.34 -18.05 -4.45
CA LEU A 149 -29.29 -16.58 -4.53
C LEU A 149 -28.05 -16.00 -3.83
N LYS A 150 -27.75 -16.43 -2.60
CA LYS A 150 -26.52 -16.02 -1.89
C LYS A 150 -25.25 -16.47 -2.62
N LYS A 151 -25.20 -17.69 -3.18
CA LYS A 151 -24.09 -18.21 -4.03
C LYS A 151 -23.85 -17.31 -5.23
N LYS A 152 -24.92 -16.94 -5.95
CA LYS A 152 -24.81 -16.11 -7.14
C LYS A 152 -24.37 -14.68 -6.78
N ASP A 153 -24.92 -14.07 -5.74
CA ASP A 153 -24.63 -12.68 -5.35
C ASP A 153 -23.19 -12.45 -4.85
N TYR A 154 -22.58 -13.45 -4.22
CA TYR A 154 -21.24 -13.29 -3.66
C TYR A 154 -20.11 -13.66 -4.64
N PHE A 155 -20.33 -14.66 -5.50
CA PHE A 155 -19.29 -15.24 -6.36
C PHE A 155 -19.56 -15.05 -7.85
N LEU A 156 -20.73 -15.47 -8.33
CA LEU A 156 -21.03 -15.48 -9.77
C LEU A 156 -21.26 -14.07 -10.33
N PHE A 157 -22.21 -13.33 -9.77
CA PHE A 157 -22.61 -12.02 -10.27
C PHE A 157 -21.51 -10.96 -10.15
N PRO A 158 -20.64 -10.94 -9.12
CA PRO A 158 -19.51 -10.02 -9.11
C PRO A 158 -18.53 -10.27 -10.27
N ASN A 159 -18.30 -11.53 -10.65
CA ASN A 159 -17.42 -11.87 -11.76
C ASN A 159 -18.09 -11.61 -13.11
N LEU A 160 -19.38 -11.91 -13.24
CA LEU A 160 -20.18 -11.53 -14.42
C LEU A 160 -20.26 -10.00 -14.58
N LYS A 161 -20.42 -9.26 -13.49
CA LYS A 161 -20.41 -7.79 -13.52
C LYS A 161 -19.06 -7.24 -13.96
N LYS A 162 -17.95 -7.87 -13.57
CA LYS A 162 -16.61 -7.51 -14.07
C LYS A 162 -16.49 -7.79 -15.57
N TRP A 163 -16.98 -8.94 -16.03
CA TRP A 163 -17.03 -9.28 -17.45
C TRP A 163 -17.79 -8.24 -18.29
N PHE A 164 -18.86 -7.70 -17.74
CA PHE A 164 -19.63 -6.62 -18.36
C PHE A 164 -19.08 -5.21 -18.12
N GLY A 165 -18.15 -5.03 -17.18
CA GLY A 165 -17.55 -3.74 -16.92
C GLY A 165 -16.73 -3.32 -18.14
N GLU A 166 -17.23 -2.35 -18.90
CA GLU A 166 -16.73 -1.80 -20.19
C GLU A 166 -17.55 -2.18 -21.43
N LYS A 167 -18.41 -3.20 -21.36
CA LYS A 167 -19.29 -3.58 -22.47
C LYS A 167 -20.58 -2.74 -22.47
N ARG A 168 -21.03 -2.33 -23.65
CA ARG A 168 -22.32 -1.64 -23.85
C ARG A 168 -23.20 -2.49 -24.77
N PHE A 169 -24.42 -2.73 -24.33
CA PHE A 169 -25.41 -3.51 -25.08
C PHE A 169 -26.53 -2.59 -25.53
N THR A 170 -26.78 -2.52 -26.83
CA THR A 170 -27.88 -1.70 -27.39
C THR A 170 -29.15 -2.52 -27.58
N THR A 171 -29.02 -3.85 -27.71
CA THR A 171 -30.16 -4.76 -27.85
C THR A 171 -30.11 -5.89 -26.83
N ARG A 172 -31.26 -6.54 -26.62
CA ARG A 172 -31.38 -7.67 -25.68
C ARG A 172 -30.61 -8.88 -26.18
N GLU A 173 -30.60 -9.10 -27.49
CA GLU A 173 -29.97 -10.25 -28.13
C GLU A 173 -28.45 -10.21 -27.94
N GLN A 174 -27.84 -9.02 -28.06
CA GLN A 174 -26.42 -8.82 -27.77
C GLN A 174 -26.09 -9.14 -26.31
N LEU A 175 -26.93 -8.71 -25.37
CA LEU A 175 -26.76 -9.01 -23.95
C LEU A 175 -26.86 -10.51 -23.67
N ILE A 176 -27.84 -11.19 -24.28
CA ILE A 176 -28.03 -12.64 -24.10
C ILE A 176 -26.82 -13.39 -24.65
N ALA A 177 -26.41 -13.12 -25.88
CA ALA A 177 -25.27 -13.80 -26.51
C ALA A 177 -23.97 -13.61 -25.71
N GLU A 178 -23.72 -12.40 -25.21
CA GLU A 178 -22.54 -12.13 -24.38
C GLU A 178 -22.61 -12.82 -23.01
N THR A 179 -23.82 -12.95 -22.45
CA THR A 179 -24.04 -13.69 -21.20
C THR A 179 -23.80 -15.18 -21.41
N GLU A 180 -24.30 -15.74 -22.50
CA GLU A 180 -24.11 -17.15 -22.87
C GLU A 180 -22.63 -17.46 -23.10
N ALA A 181 -21.93 -16.61 -23.87
CA ALA A 181 -20.49 -16.73 -24.08
C ALA A 181 -19.69 -16.76 -22.76
N TYR A 182 -20.05 -15.89 -21.81
CA TYR A 182 -19.42 -15.91 -20.48
C TYR A 182 -19.60 -17.26 -19.77
N PHE A 183 -20.80 -17.84 -19.82
CA PHE A 183 -21.07 -19.11 -19.14
C PHE A 183 -20.48 -20.32 -19.87
N GLU A 184 -20.34 -20.27 -21.19
CA GLU A 184 -19.69 -21.30 -22.00
C GLU A 184 -18.19 -21.40 -21.73
N GLU A 185 -17.52 -20.28 -21.42
CA GLU A 185 -16.10 -20.25 -21.06
C GLU A 185 -15.81 -20.82 -19.65
N LEU A 186 -16.82 -20.97 -18.80
CA LEU A 186 -16.64 -21.42 -17.42
C LEU A 186 -16.66 -22.95 -17.29
N ASP A 187 -15.53 -23.51 -16.87
CA ASP A 187 -15.45 -24.94 -16.54
C ASP A 187 -16.24 -25.30 -15.27
N LYS A 188 -16.63 -26.58 -15.14
CA LYS A 188 -17.29 -27.13 -13.95
C LYS A 188 -16.50 -26.85 -12.65
N SER A 189 -15.17 -26.85 -12.73
CA SER A 189 -14.30 -26.53 -11.59
C SER A 189 -14.57 -25.14 -11.00
N TYR A 190 -14.90 -24.14 -11.83
CA TYR A 190 -15.22 -22.78 -11.41
C TYR A 190 -16.36 -22.74 -10.39
N TYR A 191 -17.44 -23.47 -10.68
CA TYR A 191 -18.60 -23.53 -9.79
C TYR A 191 -18.27 -24.30 -8.51
N SER A 192 -17.48 -25.37 -8.61
CA SER A 192 -17.04 -26.15 -7.44
C SER A 192 -16.17 -25.32 -6.49
N ASP A 193 -15.29 -24.47 -7.03
CA ASP A 193 -14.45 -23.57 -6.22
C ASP A 193 -15.26 -22.46 -5.56
N GLY A 194 -16.30 -21.96 -6.25
CA GLY A 194 -17.32 -21.09 -5.64
C GLY A 194 -18.10 -21.76 -4.51
N LEU A 195 -18.26 -23.08 -4.51
CA LEU A 195 -18.89 -23.79 -3.39
C LEU A 195 -17.91 -23.96 -2.20
N LYS A 196 -16.66 -24.32 -2.46
CA LYS A 196 -15.62 -24.41 -1.42
C LYS A 196 -15.40 -23.08 -0.69
N LYS A 197 -15.39 -21.97 -1.44
CA LYS A 197 -15.27 -20.61 -0.85
C LYS A 197 -16.45 -20.24 0.04
N LEU A 198 -17.63 -20.82 -0.18
CA LEU A 198 -18.81 -20.56 0.63
C LEU A 198 -18.69 -21.20 2.01
N GLU A 199 -18.16 -22.42 2.07
CA GLU A 199 -17.89 -23.13 3.33
C GLU A 199 -16.97 -22.30 4.25
N ASN A 200 -15.84 -21.83 3.70
CA ASN A 200 -14.94 -20.93 4.43
C ASN A 200 -15.63 -19.64 4.89
N ARG A 201 -16.58 -19.12 4.09
CA ARG A 201 -17.34 -17.92 4.44
C ARG A 201 -18.34 -18.19 5.56
N TRP A 202 -18.93 -19.37 5.64
CA TRP A 202 -19.79 -19.76 6.76
C TRP A 202 -19.03 -19.89 8.07
N ILE A 203 -17.85 -20.52 8.03
CA ILE A 203 -16.97 -20.62 9.21
C ILE A 203 -16.66 -19.22 9.76
N LYS A 204 -16.23 -18.30 8.89
CA LYS A 204 -15.99 -16.90 9.27
C LYS A 204 -17.23 -16.19 9.81
N CYS A 205 -18.42 -16.49 9.29
CA CYS A 205 -19.66 -15.90 9.77
C CYS A 205 -19.97 -16.35 11.21
N ILE A 206 -19.67 -17.61 11.55
CA ILE A 206 -19.83 -18.15 12.90
C ILE A 206 -18.79 -17.52 13.84
N GLU A 207 -17.53 -17.44 13.43
CA GLU A 207 -16.46 -16.77 14.18
C GLU A 207 -16.80 -15.30 14.49
N LEU A 208 -17.41 -14.60 13.52
CA LEU A 208 -17.88 -13.23 13.67
C LEU A 208 -19.24 -13.11 14.38
N LYS A 209 -19.74 -14.18 15.02
CA LYS A 209 -21.00 -14.20 15.76
C LYS A 209 -22.17 -13.68 14.91
N GLY A 210 -22.26 -14.15 13.66
CA GLY A 210 -23.33 -13.81 12.73
C GLY A 210 -23.19 -12.44 12.08
N ASP A 211 -22.08 -11.72 12.27
CA ASP A 211 -21.79 -10.46 11.57
C ASP A 211 -21.32 -10.69 10.11
N TYR A 212 -21.25 -9.61 9.35
CA TYR A 212 -20.84 -9.67 7.94
C TYR A 212 -19.40 -10.11 7.77
N VAL A 213 -19.21 -11.10 6.88
CA VAL A 213 -17.90 -11.57 6.47
C VAL A 213 -17.32 -10.67 5.37
N GLU A 214 -16.13 -10.15 5.60
CA GLU A 214 -15.39 -9.41 4.60
C GLU A 214 -15.09 -10.29 3.36
N LYS A 215 -15.22 -9.70 2.16
CA LYS A 215 -14.84 -10.33 0.89
C LYS A 215 -13.33 -10.37 0.70
#